data_AF-A0A662A9I5-F1
#
_entry.id   AF-A0A662A9I5-F1
#
_cell.length_a   1.000
_cell.length_b   1.000
_cell.length_c   1.000
_cell.angle_alpha   90.00
_cell.angle_beta   90.00
_cell.angle_gamma   90.00
#
_symmetry.space_group_name_H-M   'P 1'
#
loop_
_entity.id
_entity.type
_entity.pdbx_description
1 polymer ?
#
loop_
_entity_poly.entity_id
_entity_poly.type
_entity_poly.pdbx_seq_one_letter_code
_entity_poly.pdbx_strand_id
1 'polypeptide(L)'
;TLFLIIEPPKQFNWKLTNETKIILGYTCYKATHNREGGNPVIVTAWYCPEIPYQFGPKGYAGLPGLILEIVLGGKTTFTADTINWDDDVWVIKPIHGKKITREALNAMYNTAIEEMKSYDKN
;
A
#
# COMPACT_ATOMS: atom_id res chain seq x y z
N THR A 1 -10.09 -3.27 22.46
CA THR A 1 -11.00 -3.87 21.46
C THR A 1 -10.30 -3.95 20.12
N LEU A 2 -10.27 -5.11 19.47
CA LEU A 2 -9.71 -5.27 18.12
C LEU A 2 -10.75 -4.94 17.06
N PHE A 3 -10.31 -4.24 16.02
CA PHE A 3 -11.14 -3.78 14.91
C PHE A 3 -10.54 -4.24 13.58
N LEU A 4 -11.37 -4.77 12.69
CA LEU A 4 -10.99 -5.21 11.35
C LEU A 4 -11.52 -4.18 10.34
N ILE A 5 -10.60 -3.45 9.72
CA ILE A 5 -10.95 -2.41 8.73
C ILE A 5 -10.86 -3.03 7.34
N ILE A 6 -11.99 -3.06 6.64
CA ILE A 6 -12.08 -3.55 5.26
C ILE A 6 -12.21 -2.33 4.35
N GLU A 7 -11.16 -1.99 3.63
CA GLU A 7 -11.15 -0.92 2.64
C GLU A 7 -11.12 -1.53 1.23
N PRO A 8 -11.82 -0.94 0.24
CA PRO A 8 -11.63 -1.31 -1.16
C PRO A 8 -10.19 -1.00 -1.60
N PRO A 9 -9.62 -1.78 -2.53
CA PRO A 9 -8.27 -1.54 -3.02
C PRO A 9 -8.18 -0.15 -3.67
N LYS A 10 -7.13 0.58 -3.32
CA LYS A 10 -6.87 1.90 -3.92
C LYS A 10 -6.57 1.74 -5.40
N GLN A 11 -7.22 2.55 -6.22
CA GLN A 11 -6.95 2.63 -7.65
C GLN A 11 -5.86 3.67 -7.91
N PHE A 12 -4.93 3.34 -8.80
CA PHE A 12 -3.81 4.20 -9.18
C PHE A 12 -3.80 4.36 -10.70
N ASN A 13 -3.72 5.60 -11.18
CA ASN A 13 -3.60 5.92 -12.60
C ASN A 13 -2.14 5.86 -13.03
N TRP A 14 -1.63 4.65 -13.27
CA TRP A 14 -0.25 4.43 -13.68
C TRP A 14 -0.01 4.84 -15.15
N LYS A 15 1.10 5.51 -15.40
CA LYS A 15 1.67 5.75 -16.72
C LYS A 15 2.83 4.80 -16.94
N LEU A 16 2.62 3.79 -17.78
CA LEU A 16 3.65 2.83 -18.16
C LEU A 16 4.71 3.50 -19.04
N THR A 17 5.98 3.13 -18.86
CA THR A 17 7.07 3.55 -19.74
C THR A 17 7.86 2.33 -20.23
N ASN A 18 8.66 2.51 -21.28
CA ASN A 18 9.45 1.44 -21.90
C ASN A 18 10.80 1.21 -21.21
N GLU A 19 11.02 1.83 -20.04
CA GLU A 19 12.25 1.62 -19.28
C GLU A 19 12.20 0.28 -18.56
N THR A 20 13.31 -0.46 -18.65
CA THR A 20 13.46 -1.78 -18.01
C THR A 20 14.63 -1.76 -17.03
N LYS A 21 14.51 -2.58 -15.99
CA LYS A 21 15.53 -2.80 -14.96
C LYS A 21 15.44 -4.24 -14.48
N ILE A 22 16.59 -4.87 -14.25
CA ILE A 22 16.63 -6.21 -13.66
C ILE A 22 16.67 -6.07 -12.13
N ILE A 23 15.73 -6.70 -11.44
CA ILE A 23 15.65 -6.72 -9.97
C ILE A 23 15.50 -8.18 -9.54
N LEU A 24 16.43 -8.67 -8.70
CA LEU A 24 16.47 -10.07 -8.24
C LEU A 24 16.44 -11.10 -9.39
N GLY A 25 17.00 -10.74 -10.55
CA GLY A 25 17.02 -11.61 -11.75
C GLY A 25 15.77 -11.53 -12.62
N TYR A 26 14.72 -10.79 -12.22
CA TYR A 26 13.51 -10.58 -12.99
C TYR A 26 13.56 -9.29 -13.81
N THR A 27 12.97 -9.31 -15.00
CA THR A 27 12.80 -8.14 -15.86
C THR A 27 11.62 -7.31 -15.37
N CYS A 28 11.92 -6.10 -14.91
CA CYS A 28 10.92 -5.19 -14.36
C CYS A 28 10.82 -3.93 -15.23
N TYR A 29 9.61 -3.43 -15.37
CA TYR A 29 9.26 -2.26 -16.18
C TYR A 29 8.88 -1.10 -15.27
N LYS A 30 9.15 0.11 -15.72
CA LYS A 30 8.83 1.32 -14.99
C LYS A 30 7.39 1.77 -15.24
N ALA A 31 6.73 2.18 -14.17
CA ALA A 31 5.46 2.88 -14.19
C ALA A 31 5.55 4.11 -13.28
N THR A 32 4.88 5.20 -13.64
CA THR A 32 4.81 6.40 -12.81
C THR A 32 3.38 6.79 -12.49
N HIS A 33 3.16 7.32 -11.30
CA HIS A 33 1.87 7.87 -10.90
C HIS A 33 2.08 9.14 -10.08
N ASN A 34 1.23 10.14 -10.30
CA ASN A 34 1.27 11.39 -9.59
C ASN A 34 0.33 11.33 -8.39
N ARG A 35 0.88 11.43 -7.18
CA ARG A 35 0.06 11.49 -5.97
C ARG A 35 -0.42 12.93 -5.75
N GLU A 36 -1.73 13.13 -5.79
CA GLU A 36 -2.41 14.38 -5.44
C GLU A 36 -2.87 14.34 -3.97
N GLY A 37 -2.84 15.47 -3.26
CA GLY A 37 -3.24 15.56 -1.85
C GLY A 37 -2.20 16.17 -0.90
N GLY A 38 -1.38 17.10 -1.39
CA GLY A 38 -0.34 17.80 -0.63
C GLY A 38 0.71 18.36 -1.60
N ASN A 39 1.99 18.09 -1.32
CA ASN A 39 3.06 18.34 -2.29
C ASN A 39 3.02 17.30 -3.42
N PRO A 40 3.13 17.68 -4.69
CA PRO A 40 3.15 16.76 -5.80
C PRO A 40 4.36 15.83 -5.68
N VAL A 41 4.08 14.53 -5.51
CA VAL A 41 5.11 13.49 -5.43
C VAL A 41 4.90 12.52 -6.59
N ILE A 42 5.91 12.41 -7.45
CA ILE A 42 5.98 11.38 -8.48
C ILE A 42 6.35 10.07 -7.80
N VAL A 43 5.44 9.11 -7.88
CA VAL A 43 5.67 7.72 -7.47
C VAL A 43 6.18 6.99 -8.69
N THR A 44 7.35 6.38 -8.59
CA THR A 44 7.88 5.48 -9.62
C THR A 44 7.83 4.06 -9.08
N ALA A 45 7.22 3.14 -9.82
CA ALA A 45 7.14 1.73 -9.48
C ALA A 45 7.86 0.91 -10.54
N TRP A 46 8.64 -0.08 -10.12
CA TRP A 46 9.22 -1.10 -10.99
C TRP A 46 8.48 -2.41 -10.77
N TYR A 47 7.69 -2.81 -11.76
CA TYR A 47 6.84 -4.00 -11.70
C TYR A 47 7.38 -5.09 -12.65
N CYS A 48 7.28 -6.35 -12.25
CA CYS A 48 7.88 -7.46 -12.97
C CYS A 48 6.77 -8.41 -13.46
N PRO A 49 6.43 -8.40 -14.77
CA PRO A 49 5.36 -9.22 -15.35
C PRO A 49 5.59 -10.73 -15.25
N GLU A 50 6.85 -11.15 -15.10
CA GLU A 50 7.24 -12.54 -14.85
C GLU A 50 6.60 -13.10 -13.58
N ILE A 51 6.24 -12.23 -12.64
CA ILE A 51 5.51 -12.57 -11.41
C ILE A 51 4.10 -11.98 -11.53
N PRO A 52 3.08 -12.76 -11.95
CA PRO A 52 1.77 -12.26 -12.33
C PRO A 52 0.86 -11.91 -11.14
N TYR A 53 1.41 -11.28 -10.10
CA TYR A 53 0.70 -10.82 -8.91
C TYR A 53 0.63 -9.31 -8.88
N GLN A 54 -0.56 -8.72 -8.89
CA GLN A 54 -0.76 -7.27 -9.01
C GLN A 54 -0.63 -6.53 -7.67
N PHE A 55 0.39 -6.86 -6.89
CA PHE A 55 0.60 -6.34 -5.53
C PHE A 55 1.94 -5.61 -5.41
N GLY A 56 2.10 -4.87 -4.31
CA GLY A 56 3.29 -4.08 -4.08
C GLY A 56 3.37 -3.49 -2.68
N PRO A 57 4.54 -2.96 -2.31
CA PRO A 57 4.76 -2.36 -1.00
C PRO A 57 3.87 -1.13 -0.79
N LYS A 58 3.61 -0.78 0.47
CA LYS A 58 2.79 0.40 0.88
C LYS A 58 1.36 0.43 0.31
N GLY A 59 0.84 -0.71 -0.18
CA GLY A 59 -0.50 -0.81 -0.75
C GLY A 59 -0.61 -0.29 -2.19
N TYR A 60 0.53 -0.07 -2.87
CA TYR A 60 0.53 0.17 -4.31
C TYR A 60 0.26 -1.14 -5.05
N ALA A 61 -0.63 -1.08 -6.03
CA ALA A 61 -1.15 -2.25 -6.74
C ALA A 61 -1.66 -1.83 -8.14
N GLY A 62 -2.15 -2.80 -8.92
CA GLY A 62 -2.83 -2.55 -10.20
C GLY A 62 -1.91 -2.44 -11.42
N LEU A 63 -0.66 -2.92 -11.32
CA LEU A 63 0.24 -3.11 -12.46
C LEU A 63 0.21 -4.58 -12.91
N PRO A 64 0.49 -4.88 -14.18
CA PRO A 64 0.50 -6.25 -14.71
C PRO A 64 1.77 -6.99 -14.30
N GLY A 65 1.99 -7.13 -12.99
CA GLY A 65 3.15 -7.78 -12.39
C GLY A 65 3.38 -7.32 -10.95
N LEU A 66 4.24 -8.04 -10.22
CA LEU A 66 4.57 -7.69 -8.84
C LEU A 66 5.50 -6.50 -8.80
N ILE A 67 5.19 -5.53 -7.94
CA ILE A 67 6.03 -4.35 -7.74
C ILE A 67 7.16 -4.71 -6.78
N LEU A 68 8.40 -4.77 -7.30
CA LEU A 68 9.59 -5.06 -6.50
C LEU A 68 10.29 -3.81 -5.99
N GLU A 69 10.10 -2.65 -6.64
CA GLU A 69 10.68 -1.40 -6.17
C GLU A 69 9.72 -0.23 -6.32
N ILE A 70 9.63 0.62 -5.31
CA ILE A 70 8.87 1.87 -5.32
C ILE A 70 9.75 3.01 -4.84
N VAL A 71 9.81 4.07 -5.63
CA VAL A 71 10.50 5.32 -5.33
C VAL A 71 9.47 6.43 -5.18
N LEU A 72 9.45 7.07 -4.00
CA LEU A 72 8.59 8.21 -3.68
C LEU A 72 9.40 9.50 -3.78
N GLY A 73 9.13 10.30 -4.81
CA GLY A 73 9.71 11.64 -4.97
C GLY A 73 11.24 11.67 -5.03
N GLY A 74 11.87 10.56 -5.43
CA GLY A 74 13.33 10.41 -5.47
C GLY A 74 14.03 10.38 -4.10
N LYS A 75 13.28 10.39 -2.98
CA LYS A 75 13.85 10.48 -1.62
C LYS A 75 13.71 9.20 -0.82
N THR A 76 12.62 8.47 -1.03
CA THR A 76 12.34 7.23 -0.27
C THR A 76 12.15 6.10 -1.25
N THR A 77 12.96 5.05 -1.10
CA THR A 77 12.90 3.86 -1.94
C THR A 77 12.56 2.65 -1.07
N PHE A 78 11.63 1.84 -1.55
CA PHE A 78 11.32 0.52 -1.01
C PHE A 78 11.69 -0.48 -2.08
N THR A 79 12.64 -1.37 -1.81
CA THR A 79 13.10 -2.40 -2.75
C THR A 79 12.93 -3.76 -2.08
N ALA A 80 12.54 -4.76 -2.86
CA ALA A 80 12.49 -6.15 -2.41
C ALA A 80 13.92 -6.70 -2.31
N ASP A 81 14.27 -7.23 -1.14
CA ASP A 81 15.58 -7.86 -0.91
C ASP A 81 15.58 -9.36 -1.25
N THR A 82 14.46 -10.05 -1.04
CA THR A 82 14.37 -11.50 -1.25
C THR A 82 12.94 -11.91 -1.58
N ILE A 83 12.78 -12.90 -2.46
CA ILE A 83 11.50 -13.54 -2.77
C ILE A 83 11.62 -15.01 -2.36
N ASN A 84 10.81 -15.43 -1.39
CA ASN A 84 10.72 -16.82 -0.96
C ASN A 84 9.46 -17.45 -1.55
N TRP A 85 9.63 -18.57 -2.23
CA TRP A 85 8.57 -19.38 -2.83
C TRP A 85 8.28 -20.59 -1.95
N ASP A 86 7.92 -20.35 -0.69
CA ASP A 86 7.40 -21.42 0.17
C ASP A 86 5.90 -21.56 -0.08
N ASP A 87 5.46 -22.74 -0.50
CA ASP A 87 4.05 -23.02 -0.80
C ASP A 87 3.15 -23.10 0.45
N ASP A 88 3.75 -23.17 1.65
CA ASP A 88 3.06 -23.48 2.91
C ASP A 88 2.82 -22.24 3.79
N VAL A 89 2.37 -21.14 3.19
CA VAL A 89 2.02 -19.92 3.94
C VAL A 89 0.57 -20.01 4.44
N TRP A 90 0.40 -20.50 5.67
CA TRP A 90 -0.87 -20.39 6.39
C TRP A 90 -1.13 -18.95 6.84
N VAL A 91 -1.70 -18.13 5.95
CA VAL A 91 -2.21 -16.80 6.33
C VAL A 91 -3.48 -16.98 7.16
N ILE A 92 -3.34 -17.08 8.48
CA ILE A 92 -4.49 -17.02 9.39
C ILE A 92 -5.04 -15.59 9.32
N LYS A 93 -6.12 -15.39 8.54
CA LYS A 93 -6.87 -14.14 8.59
C LYS A 93 -7.31 -13.93 10.05
N PRO A 94 -7.01 -12.78 10.67
CA PRO A 94 -7.46 -12.52 12.04
C PRO A 94 -8.99 -12.63 12.09
N ILE A 95 -9.47 -13.68 12.76
CA ILE A 95 -10.89 -14.03 12.87
C ILE A 95 -11.60 -13.20 13.96
N HIS A 96 -10.81 -12.63 14.88
CA HIS A 96 -11.31 -11.93 16.05
C HIS A 96 -11.16 -10.41 15.88
N GLY A 97 -12.27 -9.73 15.65
CA GLY A 97 -12.36 -8.28 15.63
C GLY A 97 -13.71 -7.80 15.13
N LYS A 98 -14.23 -6.70 15.69
CA LYS A 98 -15.43 -6.07 15.11
C LYS A 98 -15.04 -5.51 13.74
N LYS A 99 -15.70 -5.98 12.67
CA LYS A 99 -15.60 -5.35 11.36
C LYS A 99 -16.08 -3.92 11.49
N ILE A 100 -15.19 -2.95 11.29
CA ILE A 100 -15.52 -1.52 11.36
C ILE A 100 -14.97 -0.86 10.10
N THR A 101 -15.69 0.10 9.55
CA THR A 101 -15.18 0.85 8.40
C THR A 101 -14.29 1.99 8.88
N ARG A 102 -13.50 2.57 7.97
CA ARG A 102 -12.58 3.68 8.31
C ARG A 102 -13.34 4.90 8.85
N GLU A 103 -14.54 5.13 8.33
CA GLU A 103 -15.42 6.23 8.73
C GLU A 103 -15.90 6.05 10.17
N ALA A 104 -16.32 4.84 10.53
CA ALA A 104 -16.77 4.53 11.88
C ALA A 104 -15.62 4.59 12.89
N LEU A 105 -14.39 4.21 12.50
CA LEU A 105 -13.20 4.40 13.35
C LEU A 105 -12.88 5.89 13.55
N ASN A 106 -12.92 6.69 12.48
CA ASN A 106 -12.67 8.13 12.57
C ASN A 106 -13.73 8.84 13.44
N ALA A 107 -15.01 8.43 13.33
CA ALA A 107 -16.07 8.93 14.18
C ALA A 107 -15.81 8.63 15.67
N MET A 108 -15.46 7.37 16.00
CA MET A 108 -15.10 7.00 17.38
C MET A 108 -13.90 7.79 17.91
N TYR A 109 -12.87 7.98 17.09
CA TYR A 109 -11.68 8.74 17.45
C TYR A 109 -12.01 10.22 17.70
N ASN A 110 -12.82 10.83 16.84
CA ASN A 110 -13.25 12.22 16.99
C ASN A 110 -14.12 12.41 18.24
N THR A 111 -15.09 11.52 18.48
CA THR A 111 -15.92 11.54 19.69
C THR A 111 -15.07 11.41 20.95
N ALA A 112 -14.12 10.47 20.99
CA ALA A 112 -13.22 10.30 22.14
C ALA A 112 -12.35 11.55 22.39
N ILE A 113 -11.88 12.21 21.32
CA ILE A 113 -11.14 13.48 21.42
C ILE A 113 -12.02 14.61 21.95
N GLU A 114 -13.28 14.70 21.50
CA GLU A 114 -14.23 15.71 21.97
C GLU A 114 -14.59 15.50 23.44
N GLU A 115 -14.81 14.25 23.86
CA GLU A 115 -15.06 13.87 25.25
C GLU A 115 -13.86 14.21 26.15
N MET A 116 -12.63 13.89 25.74
CA MET A 116 -11.41 14.25 26.47
C MET A 116 -11.22 15.78 26.59
N LYS A 117 -11.52 16.54 25.52
CA LYS A 117 -11.48 18.02 25.56
C LYS A 117 -12.55 18.63 26.48
N SER A 118 -13.67 17.94 26.69
CA SER A 118 -14.72 18.38 27.62
C SER A 118 -14.34 18.15 29.08
N TYR A 119 -13.52 17.11 29.34
CA TYR A 119 -13.07 16.75 30.68
C TYR A 119 -11.95 17.67 31.20
N ASP A 120 -11.06 18.14 30.31
CA ASP A 120 -10.01 19.12 30.64
C ASP A 120 -10.52 20.56 30.84
N LYS A 121 -11.81 20.82 30.60
CA LYS A 121 -12.45 22.15 30.74
C LYS A 121 -13.29 22.33 32.02
N ASN A 122 -13.32 21.32 32.90
CA ASN A 122 -13.90 21.38 34.24
C ASN A 122 -12.82 21.21 35.30
#